data_AF-D2MNR3-F1
#
_entry.id   AF-D2MNR3-F1
#
_cell.length_a   1.000
_cell.length_b   1.000
_cell.length_c   1.000
_cell.angle_alpha   90.00
_cell.angle_beta   90.00
_cell.angle_gamma   90.00
#
_symmetry.space_group_name_H-M   'P 1'
#
loop_
_entity.id
_entity.type
_entity.pdbx_description
1 polymer ?
#
loop_
_entity_poly.entity_id
_entity_poly.type
_entity_poly.pdbx_seq_one_letter_code
_entity_poly.pdbx_strand_id
1 'polypeptide(L)'
;MTNRIKGITVEIGGDTTGFDKALKGVNSTIKNTQSQLCDVNRLLKLDPSNAKLLAQKQQLLQKEIAETSSKLDALKEADKQAKIQLENGELGQDKYDAFQREIIKTENNLKSLQEEAKKVPFCLI
;
A
#
# COMPACT_ATOMS: atom_id res chain seq x y z
N MET A 1 -8.45 29.93 -24.91
CA MET A 1 -9.60 29.51 -24.07
C MET A 1 -9.71 28.00 -24.08
N THR A 2 -9.20 27.35 -23.04
CA THR A 2 -9.59 26.00 -22.60
C THR A 2 -9.34 25.99 -21.10
N ASN A 3 -10.42 26.20 -20.36
CA ASN A 3 -10.44 26.20 -18.91
C ASN A 3 -10.26 24.74 -18.46
N ARG A 4 -9.01 24.30 -18.34
CA ARG A 4 -8.66 23.03 -17.72
C ARG A 4 -8.97 23.23 -16.24
N ILE A 5 -10.12 22.71 -15.83
CA ILE A 5 -10.62 22.73 -14.46
C ILE A 5 -9.43 22.46 -13.57
N LYS A 6 -9.10 23.50 -12.80
CA LYS A 6 -8.03 23.54 -11.82
C LYS A 6 -8.13 22.23 -11.08
N GLY A 7 -7.17 21.33 -11.39
CA GLY A 7 -6.82 20.29 -10.47
C GLY A 7 -6.73 21.00 -9.13
N ILE A 8 -7.37 20.43 -8.14
CA ILE A 8 -7.10 20.73 -6.75
C ILE A 8 -5.61 20.36 -6.54
N THR A 9 -4.74 21.23 -7.03
CA THR A 9 -3.60 21.77 -6.30
C THR A 9 -4.23 22.41 -5.09
N VAL A 10 -4.68 21.56 -4.19
CA VAL A 10 -4.42 21.86 -2.81
C VAL A 10 -3.02 21.37 -2.69
N GLU A 11 -2.14 22.35 -2.81
CA GLU A 11 -0.91 22.43 -2.05
C GLU A 11 -1.33 22.15 -0.60
N ILE A 12 -1.49 20.87 -0.27
CA ILE A 12 -1.26 20.40 1.09
C ILE A 12 0.23 20.74 1.23
N GLY A 13 0.49 21.83 1.94
CA GLY A 13 1.59 22.74 1.66
C GLY A 13 2.95 22.08 1.46
N GLY A 14 3.68 22.56 0.45
CA GLY A 14 5.14 22.79 0.45
C GLY A 14 6.13 21.62 0.62
N ASP A 15 5.79 20.54 1.31
CA ASP A 15 6.73 19.55 1.86
C ASP A 15 6.32 18.10 1.63
N THR A 16 5.22 17.82 0.92
CA THR A 16 4.83 16.43 0.65
C THR A 16 5.80 15.70 -0.27
N THR A 17 6.81 16.36 -0.86
CA THR A 17 7.84 15.69 -1.67
C THR A 17 8.56 14.57 -0.91
N GLY A 18 8.69 14.65 0.42
CA GLY A 18 9.23 13.56 1.24
C GLY A 18 8.22 12.43 1.45
N PHE A 19 6.99 12.78 1.83
CA PHE A 19 5.92 11.82 2.13
C PHE A 19 5.40 11.10 0.88
N ASP A 20 5.10 11.83 -0.20
CA ASP A 20 4.75 11.27 -1.50
C ASP A 20 5.87 10.40 -2.04
N LYS A 21 7.14 10.77 -1.85
CA LYS A 21 8.28 9.97 -2.31
C LYS A 21 8.48 8.72 -1.46
N ALA A 22 8.28 8.80 -0.15
CA ALA A 22 8.29 7.64 0.74
C ALA A 22 7.15 6.69 0.41
N LEU A 23 5.92 7.20 0.29
CA LEU A 23 4.76 6.42 -0.13
C LEU A 23 4.95 5.84 -1.52
N LYS A 24 5.48 6.59 -2.49
CA LYS A 24 5.75 6.10 -3.84
C LYS A 24 6.84 5.03 -3.87
N GLY A 25 7.86 5.15 -3.02
CA GLY A 25 8.87 4.12 -2.79
C GLY A 25 8.23 2.83 -2.31
N VAL A 26 7.47 2.89 -1.22
CA VAL A 26 6.75 1.74 -0.67
C VAL A 26 5.77 1.15 -1.68
N ASN A 27 5.02 1.98 -2.41
CA ASN A 27 4.07 1.51 -3.44
C ASN A 27 4.77 0.84 -4.62
N SER A 28 5.98 1.28 -4.98
CA SER A 28 6.79 0.65 -6.02
C SER A 28 7.32 -0.70 -5.57
N THR A 29 7.74 -0.81 -4.29
CA THR A 29 8.17 -2.08 -3.72
C THR A 29 7.02 -3.08 -3.61
N ILE A 30 5.83 -2.65 -3.17
CA ILE A 30 4.62 -3.49 -3.15
C ILE A 30 4.31 -4.00 -4.56
N LYS A 31 4.32 -3.14 -5.58
CA LYS A 31 4.08 -3.56 -6.98
C LYS A 31 5.12 -4.57 -7.48
N ASN A 32 6.39 -4.38 -7.12
CA ASN A 32 7.45 -5.31 -7.48
C ASN A 32 7.22 -6.67 -6.79
N THR A 33 6.94 -6.66 -5.48
CA THR A 33 6.62 -7.85 -4.69
C THR A 33 5.40 -8.60 -5.26
N GLN A 34 4.35 -7.88 -5.68
CA GLN A 34 3.17 -8.46 -6.35
C GLN A 34 3.53 -9.11 -7.69
N SER A 35 4.36 -8.47 -8.51
CA SER A 35 4.82 -9.05 -9.77
C SER A 35 5.61 -10.34 -9.52
N GLN A 36 6.52 -10.31 -8.55
CA GLN A 36 7.28 -11.48 -8.14
C GLN A 36 6.35 -12.60 -7.62
N LEU A 37 5.30 -12.25 -6.87
CA LEU A 37 4.27 -13.19 -6.42
C LEU A 37 3.51 -13.81 -7.59
N CYS A 38 3.15 -13.03 -8.61
CA CYS A 38 2.53 -13.53 -9.84
C CYS A 38 3.46 -14.49 -10.59
N ASP A 39 4.74 -14.15 -10.73
CA ASP A 39 5.73 -14.99 -11.40
C ASP A 39 5.94 -16.31 -10.64
N VAL A 40 6.12 -16.25 -9.32
CA VAL A 40 6.25 -17.44 -8.46
C VAL A 40 4.98 -18.29 -8.51
N ASN A 41 3.79 -17.69 -8.49
CA ASN A 41 2.53 -18.43 -8.64
C ASN A 41 2.42 -19.11 -10.01
N ARG A 42 2.87 -18.44 -11.08
CA ARG A 42 2.88 -19.04 -12.42
C ARG A 42 3.85 -20.21 -12.50
N LEU A 43 5.03 -20.09 -11.89
CA LEU A 43 6.00 -21.17 -11.82
C LEU A 43 5.49 -22.34 -10.95
N LEU A 44 4.85 -22.06 -9.81
CA LEU A 44 4.20 -23.07 -8.96
C LEU A 44 3.03 -23.78 -9.65
N LYS A 45 2.37 -23.16 -10.64
CA LYS A 45 1.35 -23.85 -11.46
C LYS A 45 1.96 -24.86 -12.42
N LEU A 46 3.18 -24.62 -12.88
CA LEU A 46 3.92 -25.54 -13.75
C LEU A 46 4.55 -26.66 -12.92
N ASP A 47 5.16 -26.30 -11.78
CA ASP A 47 5.83 -27.22 -10.86
C ASP A 47 5.33 -27.04 -9.42
N PRO A 48 4.17 -27.61 -9.07
CA PRO A 48 3.53 -27.41 -7.76
C PRO A 48 4.30 -28.04 -6.59
N SER A 49 5.22 -28.97 -6.87
CA SER A 49 6.05 -29.62 -5.85
C SER A 49 7.37 -28.91 -5.59
N ASN A 50 7.62 -27.74 -6.18
CA ASN A 50 8.87 -27.01 -6.01
C ASN A 50 8.91 -26.27 -4.67
N ALA A 51 9.53 -26.92 -3.67
CA ALA A 51 9.66 -26.40 -2.30
C ALA A 51 10.35 -25.02 -2.23
N LYS A 52 11.30 -24.73 -3.13
CA LYS A 52 12.03 -23.45 -3.15
C LYS A 52 11.10 -22.30 -3.54
N LEU A 53 10.24 -22.51 -4.53
CA LEU A 53 9.24 -21.51 -4.94
C LEU A 53 8.15 -21.32 -3.89
N LEU A 54 7.79 -22.39 -3.17
CA LEU A 54 6.82 -22.30 -2.07
C LEU A 54 7.34 -21.41 -0.93
N ALA A 55 8.59 -21.64 -0.52
CA ALA A 55 9.27 -20.80 0.46
C ALA A 55 9.39 -19.35 -0.02
N GLN A 56 9.75 -19.15 -1.29
CA GLN A 56 9.84 -17.81 -1.89
C GLN A 56 8.49 -17.09 -1.88
N LYS A 57 7.40 -17.78 -2.25
CA LYS A 57 6.04 -17.24 -2.20
C LYS A 57 5.69 -16.75 -0.79
N GLN A 58 5.99 -17.57 0.21
CA GLN A 58 5.70 -17.26 1.60
C GLN A 58 6.50 -16.04 2.09
N GLN A 59 7.79 -15.96 1.73
CA GLN A 59 8.62 -14.81 2.06
C GLN A 59 8.12 -13.53 1.37
N LEU A 60 7.74 -13.60 0.08
CA LEU A 60 7.18 -12.47 -0.65
C LEU A 60 5.87 -11.99 -0.03
N LEU A 61 4.97 -12.90 0.35
CA LEU A 61 3.72 -12.54 1.03
C LEU A 61 3.99 -11.85 2.38
N GLN A 62 4.91 -12.38 3.19
CA GLN A 62 5.29 -11.72 4.45
C GLN A 62 5.88 -10.34 4.22
N LYS A 63 6.72 -10.19 3.19
CA LYS A 63 7.32 -8.91 2.81
C LYS A 63 6.25 -7.92 2.36
N GLU A 64 5.30 -8.35 1.53
CA GLU A 64 4.20 -7.50 1.07
C GLU A 64 3.30 -7.05 2.23
N ILE A 65 3.02 -7.93 3.20
CA ILE A 65 2.30 -7.59 4.42
C ILE A 65 3.06 -6.55 5.24
N ALA A 66 4.37 -6.75 5.44
CA ALA A 66 5.20 -5.81 6.18
C ALA A 66 5.27 -4.43 5.50
N GLU A 67 5.45 -4.39 4.18
CA GLU A 67 5.47 -3.15 3.41
C GLU A 67 4.10 -2.46 3.41
N THR A 68 3.01 -3.22 3.28
CA THR A 68 1.65 -2.67 3.33
C THR A 68 1.33 -2.14 4.72
N SER A 69 1.78 -2.81 5.79
CA SER A 69 1.66 -2.31 7.17
C SER A 69 2.41 -1.01 7.34
N SER A 70 3.68 -0.96 6.92
CA SER A 70 4.49 0.25 7.00
C SER A 70 3.88 1.42 6.21
N LYS A 71 3.28 1.14 5.05
CA LYS A 71 2.51 2.14 4.28
C LYS A 71 1.32 2.68 5.08
N LEU A 72 0.61 1.79 5.76
CA LEU A 72 -0.58 2.11 6.55
C LEU A 72 -0.22 2.95 7.78
N ASP A 73 0.87 2.62 8.46
CA ASP A 73 1.41 3.42 9.56
C ASP A 73 1.80 4.84 9.08
N ALA A 74 2.48 4.94 7.93
CA ALA A 74 2.80 6.22 7.31
C ALA A 74 1.54 7.02 6.93
N LEU A 75 0.54 6.37 6.35
CA LEU A 75 -0.75 7.00 6.03
C LEU A 75 -1.48 7.47 7.30
N LYS A 76 -1.46 6.70 8.40
CA LYS A 76 -2.04 7.13 9.69
C LYS A 76 -1.32 8.33 10.29
N GLU A 77 -0.02 8.41 10.13
CA GLU A 77 0.75 9.57 10.59
C GLU A 77 0.44 10.82 9.78
N ALA A 78 0.35 10.69 8.45
CA ALA A 78 -0.10 11.78 7.59
C ALA A 78 -1.56 12.17 7.86
N ASP A 79 -2.42 11.23 8.24
CA ASP A 79 -3.80 11.54 8.62
C ASP A 79 -3.87 12.48 9.83
N LYS A 80 -3.01 12.25 10.84
CA LYS A 80 -2.91 13.15 12.00
C LYS A 80 -2.52 14.56 11.56
N GLN A 81 -1.57 14.68 10.63
CA GLN A 81 -1.15 15.99 10.09
C GLN A 81 -2.26 16.63 9.24
N ALA A 82 -2.96 15.84 8.43
CA ALA A 82 -4.07 16.29 7.61
C ALA A 82 -5.25 16.78 8.47
N LYS A 83 -5.51 16.12 9.61
CA LYS A 83 -6.52 16.56 10.57
C LYS A 83 -6.17 17.92 11.18
N ILE A 84 -4.91 18.15 11.56
CA ILE A 84 -4.46 19.45 12.06
C ILE A 84 -4.65 20.53 10.98
N GLN A 85 -4.30 20.23 9.73
CA GLN A 85 -4.51 21.14 8.59
C GLN A 85 -6.01 21.39 8.31
N LEU A 86 -6.88 20.39 8.53
CA LEU A 86 -8.33 20.54 8.44
C LEU A 86 -8.86 21.48 9.53
N GLU A 87 -8.37 21.33 10.77
CA GLU A 87 -8.72 22.21 11.91
C GLU A 87 -8.20 23.64 11.69
N ASN A 88 -7.03 23.79 11.06
CA ASN A 88 -6.47 25.09 10.65
C ASN A 88 -7.16 25.70 9.41
N GLY A 89 -8.04 24.95 8.74
CA GLY A 89 -8.75 25.39 7.53
C GLY A 89 -7.91 25.35 6.23
N GLU A 90 -6.71 24.78 6.26
CA GLU A 90 -5.84 24.58 5.08
C GLU A 90 -6.29 23.37 4.25
N LEU A 91 -6.85 22.35 4.91
CA LEU A 91 -7.39 21.16 4.26
C LEU A 91 -8.91 21.26 4.13
N GLY A 92 -9.44 20.77 3.00
CA GLY A 92 -10.88 20.66 2.80
C GLY A 92 -11.39 19.31 3.29
N GLN A 93 -12.59 19.28 3.87
CA GLN A 93 -13.21 18.05 4.41
C GLN A 93 -13.30 16.94 3.35
N ASP A 94 -13.59 17.29 2.09
CA ASP A 94 -13.59 16.35 0.96
C ASP A 94 -12.25 15.59 0.78
N LYS A 95 -11.12 16.22 1.11
CA LYS A 95 -9.81 15.57 1.01
C LYS A 95 -9.54 14.67 2.18
N TYR A 96 -9.95 15.08 3.38
CA TYR A 96 -9.84 14.25 4.56
C TYR A 96 -10.66 12.96 4.38
N ASP A 97 -11.90 13.08 3.88
CA ASP A 97 -12.74 11.93 3.53
C ASP A 97 -12.12 11.03 2.46
N ALA A 98 -11.49 11.61 1.43
CA ALA A 98 -10.77 10.83 0.43
C ALA A 98 -9.56 10.08 1.02
N PHE A 99 -8.83 10.73 1.93
CA PHE A 99 -7.66 10.16 2.61
C PHE A 99 -8.06 9.00 3.52
N GLN A 100 -9.12 9.18 4.31
CA GLN A 100 -9.73 8.14 5.15
C GLN A 100 -10.14 6.92 4.33
N ARG A 101 -10.78 7.12 3.16
CA ARG A 101 -11.11 6.01 2.25
C ARG A 101 -9.88 5.26 1.77
N GLU A 102 -8.78 5.95 1.49
CA GLU A 102 -7.53 5.32 1.07
C GLU A 102 -6.88 4.50 2.19
N ILE A 103 -6.95 4.98 3.44
CA ILE A 103 -6.50 4.25 4.63
C ILE A 103 -7.31 2.96 4.78
N ILE A 104 -8.64 3.05 4.78
CA ILE A 104 -9.53 1.89 4.91
C ILE A 104 -9.28 0.88 3.78
N LYS A 105 -9.09 1.37 2.55
CA LYS A 105 -8.75 0.52 1.40
C LYS A 105 -7.42 -0.21 1.61
N THR A 106 -6.42 0.48 2.13
CA THR A 106 -5.10 -0.10 2.44
C THR A 106 -5.18 -1.12 3.58
N GLU A 107 -5.96 -0.84 4.62
CA GLU A 107 -6.26 -1.78 5.72
C GLU A 107 -6.93 -3.06 5.20
N ASN A 108 -7.92 -2.91 4.32
CA ASN A 108 -8.61 -4.07 3.76
C ASN A 108 -7.68 -4.90 2.87
N ASN A 109 -6.85 -4.25 2.04
CA ASN A 109 -5.82 -4.94 1.25
C ASN A 109 -4.83 -5.70 2.14
N LEU A 110 -4.35 -5.09 3.22
CA LEU A 110 -3.45 -5.74 4.17
C LEU A 110 -4.10 -6.99 4.76
N LYS A 111 -5.37 -6.89 5.17
CA LYS A 111 -6.13 -8.01 5.72
C LYS A 111 -6.27 -9.14 4.70
N SER A 112 -6.59 -8.83 3.44
CA SER A 112 -6.64 -9.82 2.36
C SER A 112 -5.29 -10.50 2.12
N LEU A 113 -4.19 -9.74 2.12
CA LEU A 113 -2.84 -10.30 1.99
C LEU A 113 -2.48 -11.22 3.16
N GLN A 114 -2.87 -10.85 4.39
CA GLN A 114 -2.69 -11.71 5.57
C GLN A 114 -3.52 -12.99 5.47
N GLU A 115 -4.76 -12.92 4.98
CA GLU A 115 -5.58 -14.11 4.75
C GLU A 115 -4.98 -15.00 3.65
N GLU A 116 -4.46 -14.42 2.57
CA GLU A 116 -3.72 -15.17 1.54
C GLU A 116 -2.48 -15.85 2.11
N ALA A 117 -1.69 -15.14 2.94
CA ALA A 117 -0.53 -15.71 3.60
C ALA A 117 -0.88 -16.86 4.57
N LYS A 118 -2.06 -16.80 5.21
CA LYS A 118 -2.58 -17.91 6.04
C LYS A 118 -3.09 -19.09 5.20
N LYS A 119 -3.65 -18.82 4.02
CA LYS A 119 -4.15 -19.85 3.08
C LYS A 119 -3.01 -20.59 2.37
N VAL A 120 -1.87 -19.95 2.16
CA VAL A 120 -0.67 -20.67 1.74
C VAL A 120 -0.33 -21.60 2.90
N PRO A 121 -0.42 -22.93 2.75
CA PRO A 121 -0.12 -23.84 3.84
C PRO A 121 1.32 -23.55 4.26
N PHE A 122 1.46 -23.01 5.47
CA PHE A 122 2.74 -22.97 6.15
C PHE A 122 3.18 -24.43 6.19
N CYS A 123 4.21 -24.78 5.43
CA CYS A 123 4.84 -26.08 5.57
C CYS A 123 5.47 -26.05 6.97
N LEU A 124 4.67 -26.45 7.97
CA LEU A 124 5.09 -26.70 9.34
C LEU A 124 5.98 -27.93 9.22
N ILE A 125 7.27 -27.69 9.03
CA ILE A 125 8.35 -28.64 9.29
C ILE A 125 8.68 -28.54 10.77
#